data_AF-A0A3E0PYL9-F1
#
_entry.id   AF-A0A3E0PYL9-F1
#
_cell.length_a   1.000
_cell.length_b   1.000
_cell.length_c   1.000
_cell.angle_alpha   90.00
_cell.angle_beta   90.00
_cell.angle_gamma   90.00
#
_symmetry.space_group_name_H-M   'P 1'
#
loop_
_entity.id
_entity.type
_entity.pdbx_description
1 polymer ?
#
loop_
_entity_poly.entity_id
_entity_poly.type
_entity_poly.pdbx_seq_one_letter_code
_entity_poly.pdbx_strand_id
1 'polypeptide(L)'
;MRRQHTPSSGRLHPEQVAIKSSLPNGHRRWQQPMRSGRLPWRIKDTFSYRRPNMNAKDALKLSIGMGRMVCMSYLDDLTDDELLRRPCEGCNHINWQVGHLVASEHALIEKAVPGSMPPLPEGFEERYSRETTSVDDPGAFCNKAELLAAFEAQRAGTLQALEQVAESDLDRETGIEYAPTVAALFEMQGSHWLMHAGQWAVVRRQLGRPPLF
;
A
#
# COMPACT_ATOMS: atom_id res chain seq x y z
N MET A 1 47.02 -34.99 -22.45
CA MET A 1 45.71 -35.57 -22.87
C MET A 1 44.64 -34.51 -22.54
N ARG A 2 44.17 -33.68 -23.47
CA ARG A 2 42.91 -33.83 -24.27
C ARG A 2 41.75 -34.36 -23.40
N ARG A 3 40.58 -33.73 -23.21
CA ARG A 3 39.77 -32.72 -23.94
C ARG A 3 38.92 -31.94 -22.89
N GLN A 4 38.80 -30.62 -22.89
CA GLN A 4 37.75 -29.79 -23.52
C GLN A 4 36.39 -30.49 -23.78
N HIS A 5 35.34 -30.04 -23.08
CA HIS A 5 33.97 -30.05 -23.58
C HIS A 5 33.28 -28.72 -23.26
N THR A 6 33.22 -27.86 -24.27
CA THR A 6 32.32 -26.70 -24.40
C THR A 6 30.94 -27.16 -24.87
N PRO A 7 29.90 -26.32 -24.71
CA PRO A 7 28.50 -26.72 -24.68
C PRO A 7 27.92 -26.94 -26.09
N SER A 8 27.01 -27.91 -26.22
CA SER A 8 26.27 -28.15 -27.45
C SER A 8 25.13 -27.16 -27.61
N SER A 9 25.30 -26.24 -28.55
CA SER A 9 24.26 -25.39 -29.11
C SER A 9 23.29 -26.20 -29.96
N GLY A 10 22.09 -26.44 -29.45
CA GLY A 10 20.93 -26.84 -30.25
C GLY A 10 20.03 -25.64 -30.52
N ARG A 11 20.09 -25.07 -31.73
CA ARG A 11 19.02 -24.24 -32.31
C ARG A 11 18.31 -25.05 -33.40
N LEU A 12 17.15 -24.52 -33.84
CA LEU A 12 16.14 -24.98 -34.81
C LEU A 12 14.95 -25.64 -34.07
N HIS A 13 13.70 -25.19 -34.16
CA HIS A 13 13.04 -24.19 -35.00
C HIS A 13 11.72 -23.74 -34.30
N PRO A 14 11.27 -22.48 -34.42
CA PRO A 14 9.95 -22.07 -33.95
C PRO A 14 8.88 -22.43 -35.00
N GLU A 15 7.91 -23.26 -34.64
CA GLU A 15 6.68 -23.36 -35.43
C GLU A 15 5.79 -22.15 -35.15
N GLN A 16 5.78 -21.25 -36.14
CA GLN A 16 4.81 -20.19 -36.28
C GLN A 16 3.47 -20.78 -36.73
N VAL A 17 2.50 -20.86 -35.83
CA VAL A 17 1.10 -21.06 -36.24
C VAL A 17 0.53 -19.68 -36.61
N ALA A 18 0.65 -19.35 -37.89
CA ALA A 18 -0.04 -18.22 -38.49
C ALA A 18 -1.50 -18.60 -38.77
N ILE A 19 -2.43 -18.10 -37.94
CA ILE A 19 -3.86 -18.10 -38.30
C ILE A 19 -4.12 -16.83 -39.11
N LYS A 20 -4.18 -16.99 -40.44
CA LYS A 20 -4.73 -15.98 -41.36
C LYS A 20 -6.23 -16.20 -41.53
N SER A 21 -6.90 -15.08 -41.83
CA SER A 21 -8.26 -14.94 -42.41
C SER A 21 -9.40 -15.10 -41.40
N SER A 22 -10.43 -14.26 -41.36
CA SER A 22 -10.91 -13.26 -42.33
C SER A 22 -11.99 -12.43 -41.64
N LEU A 23 -11.89 -11.09 -41.74
CA LEU A 23 -13.00 -10.18 -41.48
C LEU A 23 -13.96 -10.17 -42.68
N PRO A 24 -15.28 -10.20 -42.47
CA PRO A 24 -16.21 -9.61 -43.42
C PRO A 24 -16.68 -8.24 -42.94
N ASN A 25 -16.34 -7.22 -43.72
CA ASN A 25 -17.01 -5.93 -43.75
C ASN A 25 -18.53 -6.13 -43.93
N GLY A 26 -19.31 -5.53 -43.05
CA GLY A 26 -20.76 -5.52 -43.12
C GLY A 26 -21.33 -4.14 -42.79
N HIS A 27 -21.00 -3.14 -43.61
CA HIS A 27 -21.72 -1.86 -43.61
C HIS A 27 -23.20 -2.10 -43.99
N ARG A 28 -24.09 -2.10 -43.00
CA ARG A 28 -25.54 -1.95 -43.24
C ARG A 28 -26.00 -0.59 -42.74
N ARG A 29 -26.03 0.34 -43.69
CA ARG A 29 -26.58 1.69 -43.61
C ARG A 29 -28.11 1.59 -43.46
N TRP A 30 -28.61 1.78 -42.24
CA TRP A 30 -30.02 2.07 -42.01
C TRP A 30 -30.22 3.59 -42.01
N GLN A 31 -30.69 4.12 -43.14
CA GLN A 31 -31.28 5.45 -43.18
C GLN A 31 -32.78 5.32 -42.96
N GLN A 32 -33.29 5.89 -41.86
CA GLN A 32 -34.62 6.50 -41.81
C GLN A 32 -34.60 7.73 -40.90
N PRO A 33 -35.38 8.78 -41.21
CA PRO A 33 -35.27 10.08 -40.56
C PRO A 33 -36.07 10.11 -39.24
N MET A 34 -35.40 10.36 -38.12
CA MET A 34 -36.11 10.74 -36.90
C MET A 34 -36.52 12.21 -36.99
N ARG A 35 -37.83 12.42 -36.92
CA ARG A 35 -38.51 13.71 -36.89
C ARG A 35 -37.99 14.56 -35.73
N SER A 36 -37.82 15.85 -35.99
CA SER A 36 -37.46 16.88 -35.00
C SER A 36 -38.57 17.05 -33.96
N GLY A 37 -38.50 16.29 -32.86
CA GLY A 37 -39.22 16.59 -31.63
C GLY A 37 -38.33 17.43 -30.72
N ARG A 38 -38.68 18.71 -30.49
CA ARG A 38 -38.06 19.52 -29.43
C ARG A 38 -38.48 18.92 -28.09
N LEU A 39 -37.53 18.42 -27.31
CA LEU A 39 -37.76 18.01 -25.92
C LEU A 39 -37.96 19.28 -25.06
N PRO A 40 -38.98 19.33 -24.17
CA PRO A 40 -39.42 20.57 -23.52
C PRO A 40 -38.68 20.91 -22.23
N TRP A 41 -37.65 20.16 -21.83
CA TRP A 41 -36.93 20.46 -20.61
C TRP A 41 -35.66 21.24 -20.93
N ARG A 42 -35.69 22.54 -20.63
CA ARG A 42 -34.48 23.35 -20.46
C ARG A 42 -34.10 23.15 -18.99
N ILE A 43 -33.14 22.26 -18.68
CA ILE A 43 -32.50 22.28 -17.36
C ILE A 43 -31.79 23.63 -17.28
N LYS A 44 -32.45 24.59 -16.64
CA LYS A 44 -31.79 25.77 -16.10
C LYS A 44 -31.10 25.30 -14.83
N ASP A 45 -29.87 25.78 -14.67
CA ASP A 45 -29.02 25.63 -13.50
C ASP A 45 -28.32 24.27 -13.39
N THR A 46 -27.27 24.12 -14.20
CA THR A 46 -26.12 23.30 -13.83
C THR A 46 -25.53 23.90 -12.56
N PHE A 47 -25.96 23.45 -11.39
CA PHE A 47 -25.14 23.54 -10.18
C PHE A 47 -23.86 22.77 -10.49
N SER A 48 -22.84 23.51 -10.93
CA SER A 48 -21.48 23.02 -11.02
C SER A 48 -21.05 22.76 -9.58
N TYR A 49 -21.24 21.53 -9.11
CA TYR A 49 -20.54 21.03 -7.93
C TYR A 49 -19.06 21.02 -8.29
N ARG A 50 -18.39 22.16 -8.08
CA ARG A 50 -16.93 22.20 -8.06
C ARG A 50 -16.54 21.45 -6.80
N ARG A 51 -16.02 20.23 -6.97
CA ARG A 51 -15.24 19.62 -5.89
C ARG A 51 -14.21 20.66 -5.44
N PRO A 52 -14.06 20.92 -4.14
CA PRO A 52 -12.98 21.77 -3.66
C PRO A 52 -11.67 21.31 -4.31
N ASN A 53 -10.82 22.26 -4.73
CA ASN A 53 -9.48 21.90 -5.20
C ASN A 53 -8.76 21.17 -4.06
N MET A 54 -8.08 20.08 -4.40
CA MET A 54 -7.29 19.28 -3.46
C MET A 54 -6.19 20.14 -2.83
N ASN A 55 -6.01 20.05 -1.51
CA ASN A 55 -4.88 20.68 -0.82
C ASN A 55 -3.80 19.65 -0.43
N ALA A 56 -2.74 20.12 0.22
CA ALA A 56 -1.64 19.24 0.62
C ALA A 56 -2.07 18.14 1.61
N LYS A 57 -2.99 18.44 2.53
CA LYS A 57 -3.52 17.46 3.50
C LYS A 57 -4.32 16.37 2.79
N ASP A 58 -5.08 16.73 1.76
CA ASP A 58 -5.81 15.75 0.94
C ASP A 58 -4.87 14.81 0.20
N ALA A 59 -3.76 15.32 -0.34
CA ALA A 59 -2.72 14.47 -0.97
C ALA A 59 -2.08 13.50 0.03
N LEU A 60 -1.80 13.95 1.26
CA LEU A 60 -1.29 13.09 2.34
C LEU A 60 -2.29 12.00 2.73
N LYS A 61 -3.58 12.35 2.89
CA LYS A 61 -4.64 11.37 3.15
C LYS A 61 -4.76 10.33 2.04
N LEU A 62 -4.59 10.74 0.78
CA LEU A 62 -4.58 9.82 -0.35
C LEU A 62 -3.40 8.85 -0.27
N SER A 63 -2.19 9.32 0.04
CA SER A 63 -1.01 8.45 0.23
C SER A 63 -1.22 7.46 1.37
N ILE A 64 -1.65 7.94 2.55
CA ILE A 64 -1.93 7.12 3.73
C ILE A 64 -3.04 6.09 3.44
N GLY A 65 -4.10 6.52 2.74
CA GLY A 65 -5.22 5.66 2.34
C GLY A 65 -4.80 4.58 1.34
N MET A 66 -3.93 4.91 0.39
CA MET A 66 -3.35 3.94 -0.55
C MET A 66 -2.52 2.89 0.19
N GLY A 67 -1.63 3.33 1.08
CA GLY A 67 -0.84 2.43 1.93
C GLY A 67 -1.73 1.47 2.72
N ARG A 68 -2.77 1.99 3.38
CA ARG A 68 -3.76 1.16 4.08
C ARG A 68 -4.42 0.13 3.15
N MET A 69 -4.95 0.56 2.00
CA MET A 69 -5.67 -0.32 1.08
C MET A 69 -4.79 -1.49 0.63
N VAL A 70 -3.56 -1.20 0.17
CA VAL A 70 -2.62 -2.22 -0.31
C VAL A 70 -2.21 -3.16 0.83
N CYS A 71 -1.78 -2.61 1.95
CA CYS A 71 -1.26 -3.39 3.07
C CYS A 71 -2.32 -4.27 3.71
N MET A 72 -3.52 -3.75 3.95
CA MET A 72 -4.60 -4.57 4.53
C MET A 72 -5.01 -5.70 3.59
N SER A 73 -5.00 -5.48 2.27
CA SER A 73 -5.28 -6.54 1.30
C SER A 73 -4.26 -7.70 1.37
N TYR A 74 -2.98 -7.40 1.60
CA TYR A 74 -1.95 -8.43 1.79
C TYR A 74 -2.07 -9.17 3.12
N LEU A 75 -2.56 -8.50 4.16
CA LEU A 75 -2.72 -9.10 5.49
C LEU A 75 -4.03 -9.89 5.61
N ASP A 76 -5.07 -9.55 4.85
CA ASP A 76 -6.45 -10.05 5.01
C ASP A 76 -6.52 -11.59 5.14
N ASP A 77 -5.87 -12.31 4.23
CA ASP A 77 -5.92 -13.77 4.16
C ASP A 77 -4.75 -14.49 4.87
N LEU A 78 -3.89 -13.79 5.62
CA LEU A 78 -2.83 -14.42 6.41
C LEU A 78 -3.32 -14.93 7.76
N THR A 79 -2.91 -16.13 8.16
CA THR A 79 -3.06 -16.65 9.53
C THR A 79 -1.95 -16.12 10.45
N ASP A 80 -2.09 -16.30 11.76
CA ASP A 80 -1.03 -15.96 12.73
C ASP A 80 0.30 -16.67 12.43
N ASP A 81 0.25 -17.97 12.12
CA ASP A 81 1.44 -18.74 11.73
C ASP A 81 2.08 -18.21 10.44
N GLU A 82 1.27 -17.76 9.48
CA GLU A 82 1.77 -17.20 8.23
C GLU A 82 2.37 -15.80 8.42
N LEU A 83 1.97 -15.05 9.45
CA LEU A 83 2.62 -13.78 9.79
C LEU A 83 4.05 -13.97 10.29
N LEU A 84 4.44 -15.17 10.74
CA LEU A 84 5.83 -15.48 11.10
C LEU A 84 6.69 -15.86 9.88
N ARG A 85 6.14 -15.84 8.66
CA ARG A 85 6.91 -16.06 7.44
C ARG A 85 7.79 -14.86 7.10
N ARG A 86 8.97 -15.17 6.56
CA ARG A 86 9.97 -14.21 6.09
C ARG A 86 10.03 -14.25 4.56
N PRO A 87 10.14 -13.10 3.88
CA PRO A 87 10.28 -13.06 2.42
C PRO A 87 11.62 -13.65 1.95
N CYS A 88 12.63 -13.62 2.81
CA CYS A 88 13.99 -14.07 2.53
C CYS A 88 14.70 -14.45 3.84
N GLU A 89 15.79 -15.21 3.76
CA GLU A 89 16.69 -15.39 4.91
C GLU A 89 17.29 -14.04 5.35
N GLY A 90 17.30 -13.77 6.66
CA GLY A 90 17.76 -12.50 7.22
C GLY A 90 16.75 -11.35 7.16
N CYS A 91 15.63 -11.51 6.47
CA CYS A 91 14.52 -10.55 6.49
C CYS A 91 13.66 -10.75 7.75
N ASN A 92 13.12 -9.68 8.35
CA ASN A 92 12.15 -9.77 9.47
C ASN A 92 10.87 -10.49 9.02
N HIS A 93 10.18 -11.19 9.93
CA HIS A 93 8.89 -11.79 9.61
C HIS A 93 7.76 -10.74 9.60
N ILE A 94 6.65 -11.02 8.92
CA ILE A 94 5.55 -10.05 8.71
C ILE A 94 4.99 -9.53 10.04
N ASN A 95 4.80 -10.39 11.04
CA ASN A 95 4.30 -9.99 12.36
C ASN A 95 5.16 -8.87 12.98
N TRP A 96 6.49 -9.06 13.01
CA TRP A 96 7.42 -8.05 13.51
C TRP A 96 7.33 -6.77 12.68
N GLN A 97 7.25 -6.88 11.35
CA GLN A 97 7.15 -5.71 10.47
C GLN A 97 5.89 -4.90 10.75
N VAL A 98 4.73 -5.54 10.93
CA VAL A 98 3.47 -4.85 11.23
C VAL A 98 3.55 -4.15 12.58
N GLY A 99 4.03 -4.82 13.63
CA GLY A 99 4.18 -4.19 14.94
C GLY A 99 5.20 -3.03 14.93
N HIS A 100 6.32 -3.20 14.22
CA HIS A 100 7.30 -2.14 14.01
C HIS A 100 6.70 -0.93 13.29
N LEU A 101 5.86 -1.15 12.27
CA LEU A 101 5.17 -0.09 11.55
C LEU A 101 4.22 0.70 12.46
N VAL A 102 3.48 0.01 13.34
CA VAL A 102 2.59 0.64 14.32
C VAL A 102 3.38 1.47 15.34
N ALA A 103 4.48 0.93 15.89
CA ALA A 103 5.33 1.66 16.83
C ALA A 103 6.02 2.87 16.17
N SER A 104 6.46 2.72 14.92
CA SER A 104 7.07 3.80 14.15
C SER A 104 6.07 4.92 13.83
N GLU A 105 4.83 4.57 13.46
CA GLU A 105 3.75 5.54 13.22
C GLU A 105 3.49 6.37 14.49
N HIS A 106 3.37 5.72 15.64
CA HIS A 106 3.26 6.40 16.94
C HIS A 106 4.39 7.41 17.17
N ALA A 107 5.64 6.96 17.12
CA ALA A 107 6.80 7.79 17.44
C ALA A 107 7.01 8.94 16.44
N LEU A 108 6.73 8.73 15.15
CA LEU A 108 6.90 9.76 14.12
C LEU A 108 5.81 10.82 14.21
N ILE A 109 4.56 10.44 14.47
CA ILE A 109 3.48 11.43 14.60
C ILE A 109 3.57 12.18 15.93
N GLU A 110 4.02 11.56 17.02
CA GLU A 110 4.33 12.28 18.27
C GLU A 110 5.42 13.35 18.08
N LYS A 111 6.40 13.13 17.19
CA LYS A 111 7.37 14.18 16.82
C LYS A 111 6.75 15.29 15.98
N ALA A 112 5.79 14.96 15.11
CA ALA A 112 5.08 15.94 14.29
C ALA A 112 4.13 16.80 15.14
N VAL A 113 3.34 16.15 16.00
CA VAL A 113 2.28 16.73 16.82
C VAL A 113 2.33 16.08 18.21
N PRO A 114 3.11 16.64 19.15
CA PRO A 114 3.28 16.05 20.48
C PRO A 114 1.96 15.89 21.26
N GLY A 115 1.76 14.73 21.87
CA GLY A 115 0.59 14.35 22.67
C GLY A 115 -0.67 14.03 21.85
N SER A 116 -0.54 13.80 20.54
CA SER A 116 -1.67 13.56 19.65
C SER A 116 -2.03 12.10 19.47
N MET A 117 -1.09 11.19 19.74
CA MET A 117 -1.27 9.77 19.45
C MET A 117 -1.86 9.03 20.65
N PRO A 118 -2.75 8.05 20.41
CA PRO A 118 -3.19 7.17 21.47
C PRO A 118 -2.00 6.36 22.02
N PRO A 119 -2.01 5.98 23.31
CA PRO A 119 -0.93 5.19 23.89
C PRO A 119 -0.85 3.82 23.19
N LEU A 120 0.37 3.34 22.99
CA LEU A 120 0.61 1.96 22.58
C LEU A 120 0.28 1.00 23.75
N PRO A 121 -0.03 -0.28 23.46
CA PRO A 121 -0.12 -1.30 24.49
C PRO A 121 1.18 -1.38 25.31
N GLU A 122 1.06 -1.79 26.58
CA GLU A 122 2.23 -1.97 27.45
C GLU A 122 3.24 -2.95 26.85
N GLY A 123 4.52 -2.56 26.82
CA GLY A 123 5.61 -3.37 26.27
C GLY A 123 5.65 -3.47 24.75
N PHE A 124 4.81 -2.71 24.02
CA PHE A 124 4.69 -2.85 22.57
C PHE A 124 5.94 -2.37 21.83
N GLU A 125 6.55 -1.26 22.26
CA GLU A 125 7.76 -0.74 21.61
C GLU A 125 8.96 -1.69 21.78
N GLU A 126 9.13 -2.24 22.99
CA GLU A 126 10.18 -3.22 23.30
C GLU A 126 9.97 -4.53 22.54
N ARG A 127 8.71 -4.96 22.39
CA ARG A 127 8.35 -6.16 21.63
C ARG A 127 8.74 -6.05 20.16
N TYR A 128 8.58 -4.88 19.56
CA TYR A 128 8.87 -4.64 18.12
C TYR A 128 10.13 -3.80 17.89
N SER A 129 11.10 -3.96 18.79
CA SER A 129 12.39 -3.27 18.73
C SER A 129 13.39 -4.01 17.83
N ARG A 130 14.55 -3.39 17.59
CA ARG A 130 15.63 -3.99 16.78
C ARG A 130 16.20 -5.24 17.42
N GLU A 131 16.11 -5.36 18.73
CA GLU A 131 16.63 -6.48 19.51
C GLU A 131 15.82 -7.76 19.31
N THR A 132 14.58 -7.67 18.80
CA THR A 132 13.67 -8.81 18.61
C THR A 132 13.57 -9.27 17.15
N THR A 133 14.34 -8.70 16.21
CA THR A 133 14.23 -8.99 14.75
C THR A 133 14.51 -10.45 14.37
N SER A 134 15.28 -11.15 15.19
CA SER A 134 15.65 -12.56 15.01
C SER A 134 14.84 -13.53 15.87
N VAL A 135 13.88 -13.05 16.65
CA VAL A 135 13.00 -13.90 17.46
C VAL A 135 11.93 -14.51 16.55
N ASP A 136 11.70 -15.82 16.66
CA ASP A 136 10.68 -16.56 15.89
C ASP A 136 9.61 -17.21 16.79
N ASP A 137 9.69 -17.02 18.12
CA ASP A 137 8.69 -17.53 19.06
C ASP A 137 7.36 -16.76 18.88
N PRO A 138 6.26 -17.42 18.47
CA PRO A 138 4.95 -16.77 18.35
C PRO A 138 4.51 -16.10 19.65
N GLY A 139 4.85 -16.67 20.81
CA GLY A 139 4.47 -16.15 22.13
C GLY A 139 5.17 -14.83 22.51
N ALA A 140 6.23 -14.45 21.78
CA ALA A 140 6.90 -13.17 21.98
C ALA A 140 6.13 -12.00 21.34
N PHE A 141 5.18 -12.26 20.43
CA PHE A 141 4.53 -11.26 19.60
C PHE A 141 3.00 -11.21 19.80
N CYS A 142 2.40 -10.11 19.36
CA CYS A 142 0.94 -10.01 19.30
C CYS A 142 0.39 -10.95 18.24
N ASN A 143 -0.83 -11.44 18.43
CA ASN A 143 -1.57 -12.06 17.33
C ASN A 143 -2.05 -11.00 16.32
N LYS A 144 -2.54 -11.46 15.16
CA LYS A 144 -3.02 -10.61 14.07
C LYS A 144 -4.12 -9.64 14.52
N ALA A 145 -5.08 -10.12 15.32
CA ALA A 145 -6.19 -9.29 15.76
C ALA A 145 -5.71 -8.13 16.65
N GLU A 146 -4.79 -8.38 17.57
CA GLU A 146 -4.15 -7.38 18.42
C GLU A 146 -3.32 -6.37 17.60
N LEU A 147 -2.53 -6.85 16.63
CA LEU A 147 -1.78 -5.98 15.71
C LEU A 147 -2.69 -5.05 14.92
N LEU A 148 -3.76 -5.59 14.34
CA LEU A 148 -4.70 -4.81 13.54
C LEU A 148 -5.50 -3.84 14.42
N ALA A 149 -5.86 -4.22 15.65
CA ALA A 149 -6.50 -3.30 16.59
C ALA A 149 -5.57 -2.11 16.96
N ALA A 150 -4.30 -2.39 17.24
CA ALA A 150 -3.30 -1.34 17.51
C ALA A 150 -3.09 -0.44 16.28
N PHE A 151 -3.02 -1.03 15.08
CA PHE A 151 -2.94 -0.29 13.82
C PHE A 151 -4.14 0.64 13.61
N GLU A 152 -5.37 0.16 13.80
CA GLU A 152 -6.57 0.99 13.64
C GLU A 152 -6.56 2.18 14.61
N ALA A 153 -6.18 1.95 15.87
CA ALA A 153 -6.08 3.01 16.87
C ALA A 153 -5.04 4.06 16.49
N GLN A 154 -3.81 3.65 16.14
CA GLN A 154 -2.75 4.58 15.74
C GLN A 154 -3.13 5.31 14.44
N ARG A 155 -3.68 4.62 13.44
CA ARG A 155 -4.08 5.24 12.17
C ARG A 155 -5.18 6.29 12.35
N ALA A 156 -6.15 6.04 13.23
CA ALA A 156 -7.15 7.04 13.59
C ALA A 156 -6.51 8.26 14.25
N GLY A 157 -5.56 8.05 15.17
CA GLY A 157 -4.75 9.09 15.79
C GLY A 157 -3.98 9.92 14.76
N THR A 158 -3.27 9.28 13.83
CA THR A 158 -2.54 9.95 12.74
C THR A 158 -3.45 10.86 11.92
N LEU A 159 -4.62 10.38 11.50
CA LEU A 159 -5.55 11.18 10.70
C LEU A 159 -6.12 12.34 11.50
N GLN A 160 -6.40 12.14 12.80
CA GLN A 160 -6.84 13.22 13.70
C GLN A 160 -5.73 14.26 13.93
N ALA A 161 -4.49 13.83 14.10
CA ALA A 161 -3.33 14.71 14.24
C ALA A 161 -3.13 15.54 12.98
N LEU A 162 -3.27 14.93 11.79
CA LEU A 162 -3.21 15.65 10.53
C LEU A 162 -4.26 16.76 10.48
N GLU A 163 -5.50 16.52 10.93
CA GLU A 163 -6.52 17.58 10.96
C GLU A 163 -6.14 18.79 11.82
N GLN A 164 -5.41 18.58 12.91
CA GLN A 164 -4.98 19.65 13.82
C GLN A 164 -3.85 20.52 13.27
N VAL A 165 -3.09 20.01 12.29
CA VAL A 165 -1.98 20.76 11.68
C VAL A 165 -2.52 21.79 10.69
N ALA A 166 -2.14 23.06 10.88
CA ALA A 166 -2.41 24.11 9.90
C ALA A 166 -1.64 23.84 8.60
N GLU A 167 -2.22 24.17 7.45
CA GLU A 167 -1.57 23.91 6.15
C GLU A 167 -0.21 24.62 6.02
N SER A 168 -0.07 25.81 6.61
CA SER A 168 1.20 26.55 6.68
C SER A 168 2.30 25.86 7.49
N ASP A 169 1.92 24.95 8.39
CA ASP A 169 2.85 24.28 9.31
C ASP A 169 3.33 22.94 8.76
N LEU A 170 2.82 22.51 7.61
CA LEU A 170 3.24 21.28 6.93
C LEU A 170 4.73 21.31 6.51
N ASP A 171 5.26 22.50 6.23
CA ASP A 171 6.68 22.71 5.87
C ASP A 171 7.59 22.90 7.09
N ARG A 172 7.05 22.89 8.31
CA ARG A 172 7.86 23.04 9.52
C ARG A 172 8.89 21.91 9.61
N GLU A 173 10.13 22.30 9.88
CA GLU A 173 11.25 21.36 9.98
C GLU A 173 11.14 20.43 11.20
N THR A 174 11.60 19.20 11.05
CA THR A 174 11.54 18.14 12.07
C THR A 174 12.91 17.81 12.66
N GLY A 175 14.00 18.22 11.99
CA GLY A 175 15.37 17.80 12.30
C GLY A 175 15.70 16.35 11.91
N ILE A 176 14.84 15.67 11.15
CA ILE A 176 15.03 14.28 10.70
C ILE A 176 15.37 14.28 9.21
N GLU A 177 16.58 13.85 8.86
CA GLU A 177 17.11 13.93 7.48
C GLU A 177 16.20 13.26 6.43
N TYR A 178 15.67 12.07 6.72
CA TYR A 178 14.82 11.32 5.79
C TYR A 178 13.34 11.77 5.80
N ALA A 179 12.93 12.62 6.74
CA ALA A 179 11.58 13.16 6.85
C ALA A 179 11.64 14.61 7.33
N PRO A 180 12.21 15.53 6.52
CA PRO A 180 12.68 16.83 6.98
C PRO A 180 11.56 17.78 7.41
N THR A 181 10.32 17.55 6.96
CA THR A 181 9.15 18.39 7.27
C THR A 181 8.04 17.60 7.96
N VAL A 182 7.12 18.30 8.62
CA VAL A 182 5.90 17.70 9.20
C VAL A 182 5.11 16.93 8.14
N ALA A 183 4.97 17.48 6.92
CA ALA A 183 4.33 16.77 5.80
C ALA A 183 5.03 15.45 5.47
N ALA A 184 6.36 15.43 5.47
CA ALA A 184 7.12 14.20 5.22
C ALA A 184 6.87 13.14 6.29
N LEU A 185 6.72 13.53 7.56
CA LEU A 185 6.35 12.58 8.63
C LEU A 185 4.96 11.98 8.42
N PHE A 186 3.98 12.74 7.93
CA PHE A 186 2.67 12.18 7.58
C PHE A 186 2.72 11.30 6.32
N GLU A 187 3.48 11.71 5.30
CA GLU A 187 3.67 10.95 4.06
C GLU A 187 4.23 9.55 4.35
N MET A 188 5.22 9.48 5.25
CA MET A 188 5.84 8.23 5.68
C MET A 188 4.84 7.17 6.17
N GLN A 189 3.68 7.57 6.68
CA GLN A 189 2.67 6.61 7.18
C GLN A 189 1.96 5.85 6.05
N GLY A 190 2.02 6.35 4.82
CA GLY A 190 1.65 5.62 3.61
C GLY A 190 2.85 4.88 3.00
N SER A 191 3.94 5.59 2.73
CA SER A 191 5.07 5.06 1.97
C SER A 191 5.87 3.98 2.72
N HIS A 192 6.10 4.11 4.03
CA HIS A 192 6.80 3.10 4.83
C HIS A 192 6.07 1.75 4.85
N TRP A 193 4.74 1.80 4.96
CA TRP A 193 3.89 0.61 4.85
C TRP A 193 3.99 -0.03 3.45
N LEU A 194 3.97 0.77 2.39
CA LEU A 194 4.14 0.27 1.01
C LEU A 194 5.52 -0.35 0.77
N MET A 195 6.59 0.17 1.38
CA MET A 195 7.91 -0.45 1.32
C MET A 195 7.90 -1.88 1.89
N HIS A 196 7.23 -2.08 3.02
CA HIS A 196 7.04 -3.41 3.62
C HIS A 196 6.08 -4.30 2.83
N ALA A 197 5.06 -3.73 2.17
CA ALA A 197 4.17 -4.50 1.31
C ALA A 197 4.91 -5.20 0.15
N GLY A 198 6.01 -4.63 -0.34
CA GLY A 198 6.88 -5.27 -1.33
C GLY A 198 7.46 -6.61 -0.81
N GLN A 199 7.77 -6.68 0.48
CA GLN A 199 8.22 -7.92 1.13
C GLN A 199 7.05 -8.92 1.28
N TRP A 200 5.86 -8.43 1.61
CA TRP A 200 4.68 -9.30 1.80
C TRP A 200 4.21 -9.92 0.49
N ALA A 201 4.39 -9.23 -0.64
CA ALA A 201 4.16 -9.79 -1.96
C ALA A 201 5.02 -11.04 -2.21
N VAL A 202 6.28 -11.07 -1.75
CA VAL A 202 7.16 -12.24 -1.85
C VAL A 202 6.62 -13.39 -1.01
N VAL A 203 6.27 -13.13 0.26
CA VAL A 203 5.67 -14.15 1.14
C VAL A 203 4.38 -14.71 0.54
N ARG A 204 3.52 -13.85 -0.01
CA ARG A 204 2.30 -14.29 -0.71
C ARG A 204 2.59 -15.28 -1.83
N ARG A 205 3.68 -15.08 -2.59
CA ARG A 205 4.10 -16.03 -3.63
C ARG A 205 4.65 -17.33 -3.07
N GLN A 206 5.41 -17.26 -1.97
CA GLN A 206 5.89 -18.46 -1.28
C GLN A 206 4.74 -19.33 -0.76
N LEU A 207 3.63 -18.71 -0.34
CA LEU A 207 2.41 -19.40 0.07
C LEU A 207 1.56 -19.92 -1.10
N GLY A 208 2.00 -19.76 -2.35
CA GLY A 208 1.30 -20.23 -3.55
C GLY A 208 0.06 -19.40 -3.92
N ARG A 209 -0.10 -18.19 -3.35
CA ARG A 209 -1.27 -17.33 -3.60
C ARG A 209 -1.10 -16.48 -4.87
N PRO A 210 -2.21 -16.13 -5.56
CA PRO A 210 -2.18 -15.24 -6.72
C PRO A 210 -1.73 -13.81 -6.32
N PRO A 211 -1.21 -13.00 -7.27
CA PRO A 211 -0.91 -11.59 -6.98
C PRO A 211 -2.19 -10.82 -6.65
N LEU A 212 -2.05 -9.73 -5.90
CA LEU A 212 -3.16 -8.80 -5.65
C LEU A 212 -3.09 -7.55 -6.54
N PHE A 213 -1.88 -7.04 -6.80
CA PHE A 213 -1.61 -5.81 -7.56
C PHE A 213 -0.57 -6.05 -8.65
#